data_AF-A0A960R604-F1
#
_entry.id   AF-A0A960R604-F1
#
_cell.length_a   1.000
_cell.length_b   1.000
_cell.length_c   1.000
_cell.angle_alpha   90.00
_cell.angle_beta   90.00
_cell.angle_gamma   90.00
#
_symmetry.space_group_name_H-M   'P 1'
#
loop_
_entity.id
_entity.type
_entity.pdbx_description
1 polymer ?
#
loop_
_entity_poly.entity_id
_entity_poly.type
_entity_poly.pdbx_seq_one_letter_code
_entity_poly.pdbx_strand_id
1 'polypeptide(L)'
;MKFILTPQQWILADLDPIEWQFLDLLPHVASGEDFSSDCQRRLYPDPIDVPAAERPKFAELVQDWDDYVRPDLQSDFTQARDQVSRDLALALARDAGFEFEADDEDDGEEDDWEFDFDEGDEDLEEPEDWDEEDEEGEDDDGEVPTQLIVDRSSAEAWYSTLNQARLLMNEAYDLAEAEERLSWGANGPTGEMNIEPARLYLLAQYDFYTALQSILIEAMMR
;
A
#
# COMPACT_ATOMS: atom_id res chain seq x y z
N MET A 1 1.23 1.45 17.62
CA MET A 1 0.99 0.10 17.08
C MET A 1 1.24 -1.10 18.03
N LYS A 2 0.30 -2.04 18.10
CA LYS A 2 0.39 -3.38 18.75
C LYS A 2 0.01 -4.48 17.75
N PHE A 3 0.80 -5.55 17.68
CA PHE A 3 0.52 -6.70 16.80
C PHE A 3 -0.14 -7.86 17.58
N ILE A 4 -1.20 -8.43 17.02
CA ILE A 4 -1.92 -9.59 17.57
C ILE A 4 -2.07 -10.63 16.47
N LEU A 5 -1.65 -11.87 16.75
CA LEU A 5 -1.81 -13.01 15.84
C LEU A 5 -2.90 -13.95 16.34
N THR A 6 -3.84 -14.28 15.48
CA THR A 6 -4.83 -15.35 15.68
C THR A 6 -4.59 -16.48 14.66
N PRO A 7 -5.28 -17.62 14.76
CA PRO A 7 -5.09 -18.70 13.80
C PRO A 7 -5.49 -18.32 12.37
N GLN A 8 -6.51 -17.46 12.21
CA GLN A 8 -7.07 -17.05 10.93
C GLN A 8 -6.58 -15.69 10.44
N GLN A 9 -6.19 -14.79 11.36
CA GLN A 9 -5.96 -13.38 11.05
C GLN A 9 -4.76 -12.83 11.82
N TRP A 10 -4.21 -11.73 11.33
CA TRP A 10 -3.32 -10.88 12.09
C TRP A 10 -3.89 -9.47 12.15
N ILE A 11 -3.58 -8.78 13.25
CA ILE A 11 -4.21 -7.52 13.61
C ILE A 11 -3.12 -6.53 14.02
N LEU A 12 -3.16 -5.34 13.44
CA LEU A 12 -2.46 -4.16 13.94
C LEU A 12 -3.47 -3.29 14.66
N ALA A 13 -3.33 -3.18 15.98
CA ALA A 13 -4.16 -2.31 16.81
C ALA A 13 -3.37 -1.07 17.25
N ASP A 14 -4.08 -0.08 17.77
CA ASP A 14 -3.51 1.17 18.28
C ASP A 14 -2.65 1.87 17.21
N LEU A 15 -3.17 1.94 15.97
CA LEU A 15 -2.57 2.67 14.87
C LEU A 15 -2.82 4.17 15.06
N ASP A 16 -1.76 4.97 14.98
CA ASP A 16 -1.92 6.42 14.89
C ASP A 16 -2.23 6.87 13.44
N PRO A 17 -2.71 8.11 13.23
CA PRO A 17 -3.06 8.58 11.88
C PRO A 17 -1.91 8.59 10.88
N ILE A 18 -0.66 8.76 11.34
CA ILE A 18 0.53 8.72 10.48
C ILE A 18 0.85 7.28 10.08
N GLU A 19 0.78 6.33 11.01
CA GLU A 19 0.92 4.90 10.74
C GLU A 19 -0.15 4.44 9.73
N TRP A 20 -1.39 4.92 9.87
CA TRP A 20 -2.45 4.66 8.90
C TRP A 20 -2.14 5.24 7.52
N GLN A 21 -1.70 6.50 7.46
CA GLN A 21 -1.27 7.12 6.21
C GLN A 21 -0.13 6.35 5.54
N PHE A 22 0.82 5.82 6.31
CA PHE A 22 1.88 4.97 5.75
C PHE A 22 1.32 3.68 5.17
N LEU A 23 0.33 3.05 5.80
CA LEU A 23 -0.34 1.87 5.28
C LEU A 23 -1.11 2.17 3.99
N ASP A 24 -1.85 3.28 3.95
CA ASP A 24 -2.61 3.71 2.77
C ASP A 24 -1.71 3.99 1.56
N LEU A 25 -0.55 4.63 1.79
CA LEU A 25 0.43 4.89 0.75
C LEU A 25 1.22 3.66 0.30
N LEU A 26 1.17 2.55 1.05
CA LEU A 26 2.04 1.40 0.83
C LEU A 26 1.90 0.79 -0.59
N PRO A 27 0.69 0.51 -1.12
CA PRO A 27 0.55 0.00 -2.49
C PRO A 27 1.11 0.96 -3.53
N HIS A 28 0.88 2.26 -3.35
CA HIS A 28 1.38 3.30 -4.24
C HIS A 28 2.92 3.37 -4.23
N VAL A 29 3.54 3.41 -3.06
CA VAL A 29 5.01 3.38 -2.93
C VAL A 29 5.59 2.10 -3.52
N ALA A 30 4.96 0.95 -3.28
CA ALA A 30 5.39 -0.34 -3.81
C ALA A 30 5.25 -0.47 -5.34
N SER A 31 4.39 0.34 -5.98
CA SER A 31 4.22 0.34 -7.44
C SER A 31 5.50 0.78 -8.18
N GLY A 32 6.30 1.63 -7.55
CA GLY A 32 7.48 2.20 -8.19
C GLY A 32 7.19 3.36 -9.15
N GLU A 33 5.95 3.83 -9.29
CA GLU A 33 5.55 4.84 -10.28
C GLU A 33 6.22 6.21 -10.07
N ASP A 34 6.40 6.61 -8.81
CA ASP A 34 7.06 7.88 -8.45
C ASP A 34 8.59 7.79 -8.46
N PHE A 35 9.14 6.60 -8.69
CA PHE A 35 10.58 6.36 -8.62
C PHE A 35 11.22 6.32 -10.01
N SER A 36 12.53 6.58 -10.06
CA SER A 36 13.28 6.48 -11.31
C SER A 36 13.27 5.03 -11.84
N SER A 37 13.39 4.86 -13.15
CA SER A 37 13.50 3.53 -13.79
C SER A 37 14.67 2.71 -13.26
N ASP A 38 15.71 3.36 -12.72
CA ASP A 38 16.85 2.66 -12.11
C ASP A 38 16.45 1.97 -10.80
N CYS A 39 15.53 2.54 -10.02
CA CYS A 39 15.01 1.92 -8.79
C CYS A 39 14.29 0.59 -9.08
N GLN A 40 13.59 0.51 -10.22
CA GLN A 40 12.89 -0.71 -10.64
C GLN A 40 13.84 -1.88 -10.91
N ARG A 41 15.14 -1.63 -11.15
CA ARG A 41 16.14 -2.69 -11.30
C ARG A 41 16.34 -3.50 -10.03
N ARG A 42 15.95 -2.98 -8.86
CA ARG A 42 15.95 -3.73 -7.59
C ARG A 42 14.79 -4.69 -7.49
N LEU A 43 13.64 -4.35 -8.07
CA LEU A 43 12.47 -5.23 -8.16
C LEU A 43 12.64 -6.28 -9.25
N TYR A 44 13.21 -5.88 -10.38
CA TYR A 44 13.42 -6.73 -11.55
C TYR A 44 14.91 -6.78 -11.90
N PRO A 45 15.71 -7.53 -11.11
CA PRO A 45 17.16 -7.59 -11.31
C PRO A 45 17.50 -8.12 -12.70
N ASP A 46 18.64 -7.67 -13.21
CA ASP A 46 19.21 -8.25 -14.42
C ASP A 46 19.64 -9.70 -14.10
N PRO A 47 19.21 -10.71 -14.87
CA PRO A 47 19.56 -12.11 -14.60
C PRO A 47 21.07 -12.37 -14.66
N ILE A 48 21.83 -11.50 -15.32
CA ILE A 48 23.24 -11.72 -15.62
C ILE A 48 23.95 -10.39 -15.41
N ASP A 49 24.35 -10.14 -14.16
CA ASP A 49 25.18 -8.99 -13.79
C ASP A 49 26.61 -9.17 -14.35
N VAL A 50 26.75 -9.03 -15.68
CA VAL A 50 28.01 -9.20 -16.43
C VAL A 50 28.34 -7.96 -17.26
N PRO A 51 29.64 -7.70 -17.51
CA PRO A 51 30.06 -6.62 -18.39
C PRO A 51 29.41 -6.72 -19.78
N ALA A 52 29.10 -5.56 -20.38
CA ALA A 52 28.41 -5.47 -21.67
C ALA A 52 29.09 -6.26 -22.80
N ALA A 53 30.42 -6.44 -22.74
CA ALA A 53 31.19 -7.22 -23.71
C ALA A 53 30.85 -8.74 -23.71
N GLU A 54 30.36 -9.27 -22.59
CA GLU A 54 30.04 -10.69 -22.42
C GLU A 54 28.55 -10.99 -22.53
N ARG A 55 27.69 -9.97 -22.44
CA ARG A 55 26.23 -10.07 -22.55
C ARG A 55 25.74 -10.82 -23.80
N PRO A 56 26.35 -10.66 -25.01
CA PRO A 56 25.90 -11.40 -26.19
C PRO A 56 25.99 -12.93 -26.05
N LYS A 57 26.88 -13.44 -25.18
CA LYS A 57 27.00 -14.88 -24.91
C LYS A 57 25.78 -15.46 -24.20
N PHE A 58 24.97 -14.60 -23.60
CA PHE A 58 23.81 -14.98 -22.81
C PHE A 58 22.50 -14.38 -23.36
N ALA A 59 22.48 -14.00 -24.63
CA ALA A 59 21.32 -13.36 -25.24
C ALA A 59 20.04 -14.20 -25.09
N GLU A 60 20.13 -15.52 -25.22
CA GLU A 60 19.00 -16.45 -25.03
C GLU A 60 18.46 -16.38 -23.59
N LEU A 61 19.33 -16.37 -22.58
CA LEU A 61 18.92 -16.30 -21.18
C LEU A 61 18.30 -14.95 -20.82
N VAL A 62 18.82 -13.85 -21.37
CA VAL A 62 18.21 -12.51 -21.20
C VAL A 62 16.84 -12.47 -21.86
N GLN A 63 16.70 -13.06 -23.04
CA GLN A 63 15.42 -13.16 -23.74
C GLN A 63 14.42 -13.98 -22.93
N ASP A 64 14.77 -15.18 -22.46
CA ASP A 64 13.89 -16.02 -21.64
C ASP A 64 13.44 -15.30 -20.36
N TRP A 65 14.34 -14.54 -19.74
CA TRP A 65 14.00 -13.72 -18.58
C TRP A 65 12.97 -12.65 -18.93
N ASP A 66 13.16 -11.91 -20.03
CA ASP A 66 12.26 -10.85 -20.44
C ASP A 66 10.91 -11.39 -20.96
N ASP A 67 10.90 -12.58 -21.58
CA ASP A 67 9.71 -13.20 -22.16
C ASP A 67 8.84 -13.92 -21.10
N TYR A 68 9.44 -14.46 -20.03
CA TYR A 68 8.72 -15.30 -19.06
C TYR A 68 8.86 -14.82 -17.61
N VAL A 69 10.08 -14.60 -17.13
CA VAL A 69 10.29 -14.37 -15.68
C VAL A 69 9.87 -12.97 -15.25
N ARG A 70 10.29 -11.94 -16.01
CA ARG A 70 9.96 -10.55 -15.69
C ARG A 70 8.44 -10.29 -15.73
N PRO A 71 7.68 -10.74 -16.75
CA PRO A 71 6.23 -10.57 -16.77
C PRO A 71 5.53 -11.27 -15.60
N ASP A 72 5.94 -12.50 -15.27
CA ASP A 72 5.37 -13.26 -14.15
C ASP A 72 5.61 -12.51 -12.82
N LEU A 73 6.84 -12.06 -12.57
CA LEU A 73 7.16 -11.24 -11.39
C LEU A 73 6.34 -9.94 -11.34
N GLN A 74 6.16 -9.27 -12.48
CA GLN A 74 5.34 -8.05 -12.56
C GLN A 74 3.87 -8.34 -12.21
N SER A 75 3.32 -9.44 -12.73
CA SER A 75 1.98 -9.91 -12.41
C SER A 75 1.84 -10.20 -10.92
N ASP A 76 2.74 -11.00 -10.36
CA ASP A 76 2.71 -11.39 -8.94
C ASP A 76 2.81 -10.17 -8.01
N PHE A 77 3.72 -9.24 -8.33
CA PHE A 77 3.86 -8.01 -7.57
C PHE A 77 2.61 -7.13 -7.65
N THR A 78 1.97 -7.07 -8.81
CA THR A 78 0.72 -6.31 -8.98
C THR A 78 -0.42 -6.94 -8.20
N GLN A 79 -0.61 -8.26 -8.30
CA GLN A 79 -1.62 -8.98 -7.52
C GLN A 79 -1.42 -8.83 -6.01
N ALA A 80 -0.17 -8.84 -5.55
CA ALA A 80 0.14 -8.62 -4.14
C ALA A 80 -0.27 -7.21 -3.67
N ARG A 81 0.03 -6.17 -4.46
CA ARG A 81 -0.39 -4.79 -4.16
C ARG A 81 -1.90 -4.66 -4.17
N ASP A 82 -2.57 -5.24 -5.16
CA ASP A 82 -4.04 -5.23 -5.27
C ASP A 82 -4.70 -5.90 -4.06
N GLN A 83 -4.12 -7.00 -3.55
CA GLN A 83 -4.60 -7.65 -2.34
C GLN A 83 -4.45 -6.74 -1.11
N VAL A 84 -3.30 -6.06 -0.95
CA VAL A 84 -3.09 -5.10 0.14
C VAL A 84 -4.10 -3.96 0.05
N SER A 85 -4.33 -3.39 -1.14
CA SER A 85 -5.33 -2.35 -1.36
C SER A 85 -6.74 -2.81 -0.97
N ARG A 86 -7.12 -4.05 -1.32
CA ARG A 86 -8.41 -4.63 -0.90
C ARG A 86 -8.50 -4.78 0.62
N ASP A 87 -7.45 -5.28 1.26
CA ASP A 87 -7.44 -5.47 2.72
C ASP A 87 -7.59 -4.12 3.46
N LEU A 88 -6.94 -3.06 2.96
CA LEU A 88 -7.07 -1.70 3.49
C LEU A 88 -8.48 -1.13 3.27
N ALA A 89 -9.05 -1.30 2.08
CA ALA A 89 -10.42 -0.88 1.79
C ALA A 89 -11.45 -1.60 2.69
N LEU A 90 -11.27 -2.89 2.94
CA LEU A 90 -12.10 -3.66 3.87
C LEU A 90 -11.98 -3.15 5.31
N ALA A 91 -10.79 -2.71 5.72
CA ALA A 91 -10.61 -2.13 7.05
C ALA A 91 -11.33 -0.79 7.20
N LEU A 92 -11.28 0.08 6.17
CA LEU A 92 -12.05 1.33 6.12
C LEU A 92 -13.56 1.07 6.15
N ALA A 93 -14.05 0.11 5.34
CA ALA A 93 -15.47 -0.23 5.31
C ALA A 93 -15.99 -0.73 6.66
N ARG A 94 -15.20 -1.58 7.35
CA ARG A 94 -15.55 -2.09 8.69
C ARG A 94 -15.66 -0.98 9.73
N ASP A 95 -14.74 -0.02 9.70
CA ASP A 95 -14.72 1.09 10.65
C ASP A 95 -15.92 2.04 10.44
N ALA A 96 -16.25 2.30 9.17
CA ALA A 96 -17.44 3.05 8.77
C ALA A 96 -18.77 2.29 9.03
N GLY A 97 -18.72 1.11 9.63
CA GLY A 97 -19.91 0.32 9.98
C GLY A 97 -20.60 -0.35 8.79
N PHE A 98 -19.96 -0.40 7.62
CA PHE A 98 -20.43 -1.19 6.49
C PHE A 98 -20.06 -2.66 6.73
N GLU A 99 -21.02 -3.45 7.22
CA GLU A 99 -20.93 -4.92 7.16
C GLU A 99 -21.05 -5.33 5.69
N PHE A 100 -19.91 -5.62 5.06
CA PHE A 100 -19.90 -6.34 3.79
C PHE A 100 -20.31 -7.78 4.11
N GLU A 101 -21.60 -8.10 4.00
CA GLU A 101 -22.02 -9.48 3.84
C GLU A 101 -21.30 -9.97 2.58
N ALA A 102 -20.27 -10.80 2.78
CA ALA A 102 -19.67 -11.50 1.66
C ALA A 102 -20.81 -12.34 1.08
N ASP A 103 -21.28 -11.93 -0.10
CA ASP A 103 -22.23 -12.66 -0.94
C ASP A 103 -21.55 -13.97 -1.40
N ASP A 104 -21.37 -14.88 -0.44
CA ASP A 104 -21.15 -16.30 -0.68
C ASP A 104 -22.53 -16.89 -1.01
N GLU A 105 -23.08 -16.53 -2.18
CA GLU A 105 -23.98 -17.36 -2.99
C GLU A 105 -24.30 -16.63 -4.31
N ASP A 106 -23.47 -16.93 -5.32
CA ASP A 106 -23.83 -16.87 -6.73
C ASP A 106 -25.03 -17.81 -6.97
N ASP A 107 -26.23 -17.32 -6.75
CA ASP A 107 -27.48 -17.92 -7.19
C ASP A 107 -28.18 -17.05 -8.24
N GLY A 108 -27.42 -16.60 -9.24
CA GLY A 108 -27.86 -16.09 -10.55
C GLY A 108 -29.37 -15.89 -10.78
N GLU A 109 -29.96 -14.93 -10.07
CA GLU A 109 -31.20 -14.28 -10.48
C GLU A 109 -30.82 -12.91 -11.02
N GLU A 110 -30.76 -12.83 -12.35
CA GLU A 110 -30.71 -11.58 -13.10
C GLU A 110 -31.96 -10.77 -12.73
N ASP A 111 -31.85 -9.89 -11.74
CA ASP A 111 -32.88 -8.88 -11.46
C ASP A 111 -32.91 -7.91 -12.65
N ASP A 112 -33.86 -8.17 -13.52
CA ASP A 112 -34.24 -7.36 -14.67
C ASP A 112 -34.89 -6.07 -14.12
N TRP A 113 -34.08 -5.05 -13.86
CA TRP A 113 -34.56 -3.70 -13.52
C TRP A 113 -35.23 -3.08 -14.75
N GLU A 114 -36.49 -3.45 -15.02
CA GLU A 114 -37.38 -2.72 -15.92
C GLU A 114 -37.63 -1.32 -15.35
N PHE A 115 -36.79 -0.38 -15.77
CA PHE A 115 -36.96 1.05 -15.54
C PHE A 115 -38.14 1.53 -16.40
N ASP A 116 -39.35 1.49 -15.84
CA ASP A 116 -40.53 2.15 -16.40
C ASP A 116 -40.34 3.67 -16.33
N PHE A 117 -39.75 4.22 -17.39
CA PHE A 117 -39.69 5.67 -17.62
C PHE A 117 -41.08 6.14 -18.07
N ASP A 118 -41.89 6.59 -17.12
CA ASP A 118 -43.18 7.24 -17.38
C ASP A 118 -42.91 8.67 -17.87
N GLU A 119 -42.96 8.86 -19.20
CA GLU A 119 -42.96 10.18 -19.85
C GLU A 119 -44.33 10.85 -19.62
N GLY A 120 -44.53 11.39 -18.42
CA GLY A 120 -45.67 12.23 -18.06
C GLY A 120 -45.22 13.65 -17.71
N ASP A 121 -45.38 14.57 -18.66
CA ASP A 121 -45.45 16.03 -18.44
C ASP A 121 -46.23 16.37 -17.17
N GLU A 122 -45.73 17.30 -16.34
CA GLU A 122 -46.49 18.44 -15.80
C GLU A 122 -45.60 19.33 -14.90
N ASP A 123 -45.40 20.57 -15.38
CA ASP A 123 -45.14 21.81 -14.63
C ASP A 123 -44.35 21.71 -13.32
N LEU A 124 -43.01 21.65 -13.43
CA LEU A 124 -42.12 21.99 -12.31
C LEU A 124 -42.11 23.52 -12.12
N GLU A 125 -42.96 24.00 -11.22
CA GLU A 125 -42.84 25.33 -10.61
C GLU A 125 -41.41 25.49 -10.07
N GLU A 126 -40.78 26.63 -10.41
CA GLU A 126 -39.44 27.00 -9.96
C GLU A 126 -39.36 26.85 -8.42
N PRO A 127 -38.47 26.02 -7.87
CA PRO A 127 -38.35 25.93 -6.43
C PRO A 127 -37.85 27.27 -5.88
N GLU A 128 -38.69 27.84 -5.02
CA GLU A 128 -38.46 29.02 -4.21
C GLU A 128 -37.10 28.97 -3.52
N ASP A 129 -36.46 30.15 -3.44
CA ASP A 129 -35.30 30.51 -2.62
C ASP A 129 -34.91 29.42 -1.61
N TRP A 130 -33.90 28.63 -2.00
CA TRP A 130 -33.11 27.88 -1.04
C TRP A 130 -32.34 28.92 -0.24
N ASP A 131 -32.88 29.28 0.92
CA ASP A 131 -32.13 29.93 1.98
C ASP A 131 -30.87 29.07 2.20
N GLU A 132 -29.72 29.60 1.74
CA GLU A 132 -28.38 29.13 2.06
C GLU A 132 -28.19 29.32 3.57
N GLU A 133 -28.88 28.51 4.38
CA GLU A 133 -28.43 28.24 5.74
C GLU A 133 -27.12 27.49 5.57
N ASP A 134 -26.04 28.21 5.88
CA ASP A 134 -24.70 27.69 6.12
C ASP A 134 -24.80 26.46 7.04
N GLU A 135 -24.96 25.27 6.45
CA GLU A 135 -24.48 24.05 7.06
C GLU A 135 -22.96 24.22 7.15
N GLU A 136 -22.52 24.80 8.26
CA GLU A 136 -21.23 24.46 8.86
C GLU A 136 -21.26 22.95 9.07
N GLY A 137 -21.03 22.21 7.98
CA GLY A 137 -20.63 20.83 8.03
C GLY A 137 -19.39 20.85 8.90
N GLU A 138 -19.55 20.43 10.15
CA GLU A 138 -18.44 20.01 10.98
C GLU A 138 -17.57 19.17 10.04
N ASP A 139 -16.34 19.65 9.79
CA ASP A 139 -15.34 18.89 9.07
C ASP A 139 -15.26 17.56 9.84
N ASP A 140 -16.03 16.57 9.36
CA ASP A 140 -15.95 15.20 9.81
C ASP A 140 -14.60 14.77 9.25
N ASP A 141 -13.57 15.12 10.02
CA ASP A 141 -12.19 14.71 9.88
C ASP A 141 -12.18 13.20 10.05
N GLY A 142 -12.80 12.48 9.10
CA GLY A 142 -13.33 11.14 9.27
C GLY A 142 -12.32 10.30 10.01
N GLU A 143 -12.68 9.88 11.23
CA GLU A 143 -11.74 9.21 12.13
C GLU A 143 -11.14 8.03 11.37
N VAL A 144 -9.83 8.06 11.15
CA VAL A 144 -9.15 6.97 10.47
C VAL A 144 -9.18 5.73 11.36
N PRO A 145 -9.27 4.51 10.77
CA PRO A 145 -9.34 3.30 11.57
C PRO A 145 -8.13 3.16 12.49
N THR A 146 -8.40 2.94 13.77
CA THR A 146 -7.33 2.68 14.76
C THR A 146 -6.80 1.25 14.72
N GLN A 147 -7.41 0.40 13.87
CA GLN A 147 -7.10 -1.01 13.76
C GLN A 147 -7.18 -1.51 12.32
N LEU A 148 -6.21 -2.33 11.93
CA LEU A 148 -6.19 -3.09 10.68
C LEU A 148 -6.29 -4.59 11.01
N ILE A 149 -7.32 -5.25 10.48
CA ILE A 149 -7.55 -6.70 10.62
C ILE A 149 -7.39 -7.36 9.24
N VAL A 150 -6.45 -8.27 9.10
CA VAL A 150 -6.11 -8.91 7.82
C VAL A 150 -6.11 -10.42 7.95
N ASP A 151 -6.63 -11.10 6.93
CA ASP A 151 -6.60 -12.56 6.85
C ASP A 151 -5.17 -13.08 6.71
N ARG A 152 -4.90 -14.20 7.37
CA ARG A 152 -3.58 -14.83 7.37
C ARG A 152 -3.16 -15.28 5.97
N SER A 153 -4.12 -15.59 5.10
CA SER A 153 -3.87 -15.89 3.68
C SER A 153 -3.26 -14.72 2.92
N SER A 154 -3.53 -13.47 3.31
CA SER A 154 -2.98 -12.27 2.67
C SER A 154 -1.55 -11.96 3.11
N ALA A 155 -0.99 -12.68 4.10
CA ALA A 155 0.29 -12.32 4.70
C ALA A 155 1.47 -12.33 3.70
N GLU A 156 1.44 -13.20 2.68
CA GLU A 156 2.46 -13.22 1.62
C GLU A 156 2.37 -11.97 0.72
N ALA A 157 1.16 -11.55 0.36
CA ALA A 157 0.93 -10.33 -0.42
C ALA A 157 1.43 -9.09 0.33
N TRP A 158 1.16 -9.02 1.63
CA TRP A 158 1.67 -7.97 2.52
C TRP A 158 3.19 -7.97 2.62
N TYR A 159 3.80 -9.14 2.84
CA TYR A 159 5.25 -9.27 2.87
C TYR A 159 5.90 -8.81 1.56
N SER A 160 5.35 -9.26 0.44
CA SER A 160 5.82 -8.88 -0.90
C SER A 160 5.73 -7.37 -1.12
N THR A 161 4.59 -6.77 -0.81
CA THR A 161 4.35 -5.32 -0.99
C THR A 161 5.25 -4.47 -0.10
N LEU A 162 5.40 -4.83 1.18
CA LEU A 162 6.34 -4.17 2.10
C LEU A 162 7.78 -4.28 1.60
N ASN A 163 8.17 -5.44 1.09
CA ASN A 163 9.50 -5.64 0.53
C ASN A 163 9.73 -4.77 -0.70
N GLN A 164 8.76 -4.69 -1.62
CA GLN A 164 8.83 -3.85 -2.81
C GLN A 164 9.03 -2.37 -2.42
N ALA A 165 8.18 -1.83 -1.54
CA ALA A 165 8.27 -0.45 -1.07
C ALA A 165 9.64 -0.15 -0.43
N ARG A 166 10.11 -1.02 0.48
CA ARG A 166 11.41 -0.86 1.14
C ARG A 166 12.57 -0.85 0.15
N LEU A 167 12.58 -1.76 -0.83
CA LEU A 167 13.63 -1.82 -1.84
C LEU A 167 13.68 -0.54 -2.68
N LEU A 168 12.51 -0.04 -3.11
CA LEU A 168 12.40 1.19 -3.90
C LEU A 168 12.84 2.42 -3.10
N MET A 169 12.31 2.60 -1.88
CA MET A 169 12.67 3.71 -1.01
C MET A 169 14.16 3.71 -0.70
N ASN A 170 14.74 2.54 -0.41
CA ASN A 170 16.16 2.43 -0.11
C ASN A 170 17.03 2.79 -1.31
N GLU A 171 16.67 2.35 -2.52
CA GLU A 171 17.41 2.67 -3.73
C GLU A 171 17.32 4.15 -4.10
N ALA A 172 16.16 4.76 -3.92
CA ALA A 172 15.90 6.14 -4.30
C ALA A 172 16.56 7.17 -3.37
N TYR A 173 16.59 6.87 -2.06
CA TYR A 173 16.96 7.85 -1.04
C TYR A 173 18.16 7.42 -0.18
N ASP A 174 18.74 6.24 -0.43
CA ASP A 174 19.87 5.69 0.33
C ASP A 174 19.57 5.62 1.85
N LEU A 175 18.35 5.18 2.19
CA LEU A 175 17.83 5.28 3.57
C LEU A 175 18.55 4.34 4.54
N ALA A 176 18.97 3.15 4.10
CA ALA A 176 19.71 2.22 4.95
C ALA A 176 21.07 2.80 5.41
N GLU A 177 21.79 3.48 4.52
CA GLU A 177 23.05 4.14 4.89
C GLU A 177 22.79 5.44 5.68
N ALA A 178 21.67 6.12 5.43
CA ALA A 178 21.27 7.31 6.18
C ALA A 178 20.94 6.99 7.65
N GLU A 179 20.25 5.89 7.94
CA GLU A 179 19.95 5.42 9.29
C GLU A 179 21.25 5.16 10.09
N GLU A 180 22.23 4.48 9.48
CA GLU A 180 23.53 4.23 10.10
C GLU A 180 24.26 5.55 10.42
N ARG A 181 24.27 6.50 9.47
CA ARG A 181 24.89 7.83 9.68
C ARG A 181 24.18 8.63 10.78
N LEU A 182 22.86 8.55 10.88
CA LEU A 182 22.07 9.20 11.95
C LEU A 182 22.38 8.61 13.33
N SER A 183 22.46 7.30 13.42
CA SER A 183 22.85 6.58 14.64
C SER A 183 24.25 6.98 15.14
N TRP A 184 25.18 7.25 14.21
CA TRP A 184 26.54 7.70 14.54
C TRP A 184 26.61 9.20 14.84
N GLY A 185 25.84 10.03 14.13
CA GLY A 185 25.77 11.49 14.31
C GLY A 185 25.13 11.91 15.63
N ALA A 186 24.15 11.16 16.13
CA ALA A 186 23.54 11.37 17.45
C ALA A 186 24.53 11.22 18.63
N ASN A 187 25.66 10.53 18.42
CA ASN A 187 26.70 10.29 19.42
C ASN A 187 27.96 11.17 19.24
N GLY A 188 27.95 12.10 18.27
CA GLY A 188 29.06 13.02 18.00
C GLY A 188 29.00 14.32 18.83
N PRO A 189 30.14 14.99 19.09
CA PRO A 189 30.23 16.16 19.98
C PRO A 189 29.59 17.46 19.46
N THR A 190 29.05 17.47 18.23
CA THR A 190 28.44 18.64 17.58
C THR A 190 27.01 18.30 17.17
N GLY A 191 26.13 18.16 18.15
CA GLY A 191 24.75 17.69 18.01
C GLY A 191 23.77 18.70 17.40
N GLU A 192 24.07 19.27 16.24
CA GLU A 192 23.08 19.98 15.42
C GLU A 192 22.82 19.18 14.13
N MET A 193 21.92 18.21 14.22
CA MET A 193 21.40 17.52 13.04
C MET A 193 20.28 18.37 12.44
N ASN A 194 20.62 19.20 11.46
CA ASN A 194 19.62 19.92 10.66
C ASN A 194 19.07 18.97 9.59
N ILE A 195 18.23 18.02 10.00
CA ILE A 195 17.58 17.07 9.10
C ILE A 195 16.35 17.77 8.54
N GLU A 196 16.25 17.82 7.22
CA GLU A 196 15.08 18.36 6.53
C GLU A 196 13.82 17.55 6.94
N PRO A 197 12.71 18.20 7.32
CA PRO A 197 11.50 17.50 7.79
C PRO A 197 10.99 16.42 6.83
N ALA A 198 11.07 16.65 5.52
CA ALA A 198 10.71 15.67 4.50
C ALA A 198 11.56 14.39 4.60
N ARG A 199 12.83 14.51 4.94
CA ARG A 199 13.73 13.36 5.12
C ARG A 199 13.41 12.57 6.38
N LEU A 200 13.01 13.24 7.46
CA LEU A 200 12.53 12.56 8.68
C LEU A 200 11.27 11.74 8.40
N TYR A 201 10.34 12.28 7.62
CA TYR A 201 9.12 11.57 7.21
C TYR A 201 9.44 10.30 6.43
N LEU A 202 10.34 10.38 5.42
CA LEU A 202 10.77 9.21 4.64
C LEU A 202 11.44 8.13 5.49
N LEU A 203 12.27 8.53 6.46
CA LEU A 203 12.90 7.59 7.39
C LEU A 203 11.87 6.92 8.29
N ALA A 204 10.94 7.69 8.87
CA ALA A 204 9.87 7.14 9.71
C ALA A 204 9.00 6.14 8.94
N GLN A 205 8.64 6.46 7.69
CA GLN A 205 7.88 5.56 6.81
C GLN A 205 8.66 4.28 6.49
N TYR A 206 9.95 4.40 6.16
CA TYR A 206 10.81 3.25 5.88
C TYR A 206 11.00 2.34 7.11
N ASP A 207 11.19 2.93 8.29
CA ASP A 207 11.34 2.21 9.55
C ASP A 207 10.04 1.51 9.93
N PHE A 208 8.90 2.16 9.70
CA PHE A 208 7.58 1.56 9.89
C PHE A 208 7.39 0.31 9.02
N TYR A 209 7.68 0.40 7.71
CA TYR A 209 7.60 -0.77 6.82
C TYR A 209 8.58 -1.87 7.22
N THR A 210 9.79 -1.50 7.68
CA THR A 210 10.80 -2.44 8.17
C THR A 210 10.33 -3.20 9.41
N ALA A 211 9.78 -2.48 10.39
CA ALA A 211 9.25 -3.04 11.62
C ALA A 211 8.07 -3.97 11.33
N LEU A 212 7.12 -3.53 10.50
CA LEU A 212 5.94 -4.33 10.16
C LEU A 212 6.32 -5.61 9.41
N GLN A 213 7.21 -5.53 8.42
CA GLN A 213 7.69 -6.72 7.70
C GLN A 213 8.35 -7.72 8.65
N SER A 214 9.18 -7.22 9.59
CA SER A 214 9.87 -8.07 10.57
C SER A 214 8.89 -8.79 11.48
N ILE A 215 7.87 -8.07 11.97
CA ILE A 215 6.79 -8.63 12.80
C ILE A 215 6.02 -9.72 12.02
N LEU A 216 5.66 -9.48 10.77
CA LEU A 216 4.95 -10.46 9.93
C LEU A 216 5.78 -11.73 9.72
N ILE A 217 7.07 -11.61 9.43
CA ILE A 217 7.97 -12.76 9.30
C ILE A 217 7.99 -13.57 10.60
N GLU A 218 8.23 -12.90 11.74
CA GLU A 218 8.29 -13.58 13.04
C GLU A 218 6.98 -14.27 13.42
N ALA A 219 5.85 -13.65 13.05
CA ALA A 219 4.52 -14.20 13.27
C ALA A 219 4.24 -15.42 12.39
N MET A 220 4.67 -15.40 11.13
CA MET A 220 4.45 -16.48 10.16
C MET A 220 5.35 -17.69 10.36
N MET A 221 6.55 -17.50 10.92
CA MET A 221 7.48 -18.61 11.20
C MET A 221 7.14 -19.42 12.46
N ARG A 222 6.13 -19.01 13.24
CA ARG A 222 5.66 -19.70 14.45
C ARG A 222 4.44 -20.57 14.17
#